data_AF-A0A7Y2Q0B7-F1
#
_entry.id   AF-A0A7Y2Q0B7-F1
#
_cell.length_a   1.000
_cell.length_b   1.000
_cell.length_c   1.000
_cell.angle_alpha   90.00
_cell.angle_beta   90.00
_cell.angle_gamma   90.00
#
_symmetry.space_group_name_H-M   'P 1'
#
loop_
_entity.id
_entity.type
_entity.pdbx_description
1 polymer ?
#
loop_
_entity_poly.entity_id
_entity_poly.type
_entity_poly.pdbx_seq_one_letter_code
_entity_poly.pdbx_strand_id
1 'polypeptide(L)'
;MAKTTKLERAAREALDDAAAAAKQARRVAKDLPGKPRRKLLDLAEETRGVADVSKKALRKNPRRIAEKAARAARELSRATRKAILAAEEKARLKAEARRAEEAAARAAAEAAERAAEAKSLKKAATKAAKAALRAEAEAERAVAELAEKEARAAEEAAEAAEVSLTDAAPAAEPASAVEGAEAGRAVADAASDEGESSELAALTVAELRARARDAGRTGYSRLNKAQLVALLA
;
A
#
# COMPACT_ATOMS: atom_id res chain seq x y z
N MET A 1 -35.24 3.73 -69.79
CA MET A 1 -35.00 4.02 -68.36
C MET A 1 -33.81 4.97 -68.23
N ALA A 2 -34.02 6.24 -67.91
CA ALA A 2 -32.91 7.17 -67.67
C ALA A 2 -32.11 6.71 -66.44
N LYS A 3 -30.80 6.50 -66.61
CA LYS A 3 -29.91 6.07 -65.53
C LYS A 3 -29.81 7.19 -64.49
N THR A 4 -29.89 6.87 -63.19
CA THR A 4 -29.62 7.83 -62.13
C THR A 4 -28.20 8.38 -62.29
N THR A 5 -28.03 9.69 -62.17
CA THR A 5 -26.71 10.31 -62.29
C THR A 5 -25.81 9.87 -61.13
N LYS A 6 -24.48 9.92 -61.33
CA LYS A 6 -23.50 9.62 -60.26
C LYS A 6 -23.74 10.46 -59.01
N LEU A 7 -24.13 11.72 -59.19
CA LEU A 7 -24.43 12.66 -58.10
C LEU A 7 -25.71 12.26 -57.35
N GLU A 8 -26.76 11.83 -58.05
CA GLU A 8 -27.97 11.32 -57.38
C GLU A 8 -27.69 10.06 -56.57
N ARG A 9 -26.83 9.16 -57.06
CA ARG A 9 -26.42 7.97 -56.31
C ARG A 9 -25.68 8.36 -55.03
N ALA A 10 -24.69 9.24 -55.13
CA ALA A 10 -23.94 9.74 -53.98
C ALA A 10 -24.86 10.46 -52.96
N ALA A 11 -25.87 11.20 -53.43
CA ALA A 11 -26.85 11.82 -52.55
C ALA A 11 -27.69 10.79 -51.79
N ARG A 12 -28.12 9.70 -52.44
CA ARG A 12 -28.85 8.61 -51.77
C ARG A 12 -28.00 7.92 -50.71
N GLU A 13 -26.75 7.60 -51.06
CA GLU A 13 -25.79 7.00 -50.12
C GLU A 13 -25.59 7.89 -48.89
N ALA A 14 -25.38 9.20 -49.08
CA ALA A 14 -25.25 10.13 -47.96
C ALA A 14 -26.51 10.25 -47.09
N LEU A 15 -27.72 10.11 -47.68
CA LEU A 15 -28.97 10.08 -46.92
C LEU A 15 -29.11 8.78 -46.12
N ASP A 16 -28.73 7.65 -46.70
CA ASP A 16 -28.72 6.34 -46.03
C ASP A 16 -27.73 6.35 -44.85
N ASP A 17 -26.55 6.95 -45.04
CA ASP A 17 -25.56 7.15 -43.97
C ASP A 17 -26.09 8.03 -42.85
N ALA A 18 -26.75 9.15 -43.18
CA ALA A 18 -27.37 10.03 -42.20
C ALA A 18 -28.48 9.30 -41.41
N ALA A 19 -29.31 8.50 -42.09
CA ALA A 19 -30.34 7.70 -41.46
C ALA A 19 -29.76 6.59 -40.57
N ALA A 20 -28.68 5.94 -40.99
CA ALA A 20 -27.95 4.95 -40.20
C ALA A 20 -27.33 5.59 -38.94
N ALA A 21 -26.69 6.74 -39.08
CA ALA A 21 -26.13 7.51 -37.97
C ALA A 21 -27.22 7.91 -36.97
N ALA A 22 -28.39 8.37 -37.44
CA ALA A 22 -29.54 8.68 -36.59
C ALA A 22 -30.03 7.46 -35.78
N LYS A 23 -30.11 6.28 -36.41
CA LYS A 23 -30.46 5.03 -35.71
C LYS A 23 -29.42 4.63 -34.68
N GLN A 24 -28.13 4.75 -35.00
CA GLN A 24 -27.04 4.44 -34.07
C GLN A 24 -27.05 5.38 -32.86
N ALA A 25 -27.17 6.69 -33.09
CA ALA A 25 -27.24 7.67 -32.02
C ALA A 25 -28.44 7.42 -31.08
N ARG A 26 -29.61 7.04 -31.62
CA ARG A 26 -30.77 6.65 -30.82
C ARG A 26 -30.53 5.40 -29.97
N ARG A 27 -29.74 4.44 -30.46
CA ARG A 27 -29.34 3.25 -29.67
C ARG A 27 -28.43 3.65 -28.52
N VAL A 28 -27.35 4.38 -28.81
CA VAL A 28 -26.40 4.88 -27.80
C VAL A 28 -27.09 5.77 -26.76
N ALA A 29 -28.07 6.58 -27.17
CA ALA A 29 -28.83 7.42 -26.26
C ALA A 29 -29.62 6.64 -25.21
N LYS A 30 -29.91 5.35 -25.40
CA LYS A 30 -30.58 4.52 -24.37
C LYS A 30 -29.68 4.24 -23.17
N ASP A 31 -28.37 4.15 -23.39
CA ASP A 31 -27.38 3.80 -22.36
C ASP A 31 -26.84 5.05 -21.65
N LEU A 32 -27.11 6.23 -22.19
CA LEU A 32 -26.66 7.51 -21.63
C LEU A 32 -27.67 8.08 -20.61
N PRO A 33 -27.22 8.57 -19.45
CA PRO A 33 -28.13 9.15 -18.45
C PRO A 33 -28.42 10.64 -18.72
N GLY A 34 -29.66 11.07 -18.50
CA GLY A 34 -30.04 12.49 -18.34
C GLY A 34 -29.89 13.37 -19.59
N LYS A 35 -29.18 14.49 -19.44
CA LYS A 35 -29.03 15.55 -20.47
C LYS A 35 -28.37 15.08 -21.79
N PRO A 36 -27.24 14.33 -21.81
CA PRO A 36 -26.64 13.87 -23.07
C PRO A 36 -27.58 12.99 -23.90
N ARG A 37 -28.40 12.14 -23.25
CA ARG A 37 -29.44 11.36 -23.93
C ARG A 37 -30.41 12.24 -24.69
N ARG A 38 -30.99 13.26 -24.05
CA ARG A 38 -31.95 14.18 -24.69
C ARG A 38 -31.34 14.86 -25.91
N LYS A 39 -30.13 15.45 -25.76
CA LYS A 39 -29.41 16.12 -26.85
C LYS A 39 -29.15 15.21 -28.06
N LEU A 40 -28.80 13.94 -27.83
CA LEU A 40 -28.58 12.99 -28.92
C LEU A 40 -29.88 12.59 -29.63
N LEU A 41 -30.99 12.51 -28.89
CA LEU A 41 -32.30 12.23 -29.48
C LEU A 41 -32.76 13.39 -30.37
N ASP A 42 -32.62 14.63 -29.89
CA ASP A 42 -32.95 15.84 -30.65
C ASP A 42 -32.12 15.92 -31.96
N LEU A 43 -30.79 15.77 -31.85
CA LEU A 43 -29.91 15.75 -33.03
C LEU A 43 -30.20 14.58 -33.99
N ALA A 44 -30.58 13.41 -33.46
CA ALA A 44 -30.96 12.28 -34.30
C ALA A 44 -32.29 12.53 -35.03
N GLU A 45 -33.21 13.29 -34.44
CA GLU A 45 -34.46 13.71 -35.09
C GLU A 45 -34.20 14.73 -36.19
N GLU A 46 -33.38 15.74 -35.92
CA GLU A 46 -32.93 16.70 -36.94
C GLU A 46 -32.23 15.99 -38.11
N THR A 47 -31.31 15.07 -37.81
CA THR A 47 -30.58 14.29 -38.84
C THR A 47 -31.52 13.39 -39.64
N ARG A 48 -32.53 12.79 -39.00
CA ARG A 48 -33.57 12.02 -39.70
C ARG A 48 -34.39 12.90 -40.64
N GLY A 49 -34.71 14.13 -40.25
CA GLY A 49 -35.37 15.11 -41.12
C GLY A 49 -34.53 15.48 -42.34
N VAL A 50 -33.19 15.50 -42.23
CA VAL A 50 -32.29 15.67 -43.37
C VAL A 50 -32.31 14.46 -44.32
N ALA A 51 -32.56 13.26 -43.81
CA ALA A 51 -32.67 12.04 -44.62
C ALA A 51 -34.00 11.97 -45.42
N ASP A 52 -35.06 12.65 -44.97
CA ASP A 52 -36.40 12.62 -45.58
C ASP A 52 -36.55 13.65 -46.71
N VAL A 53 -35.81 13.43 -47.80
CA VAL A 53 -35.79 14.36 -48.95
C VAL A 53 -36.62 13.81 -50.11
N SER A 54 -37.50 14.64 -50.67
CA SER A 54 -38.32 14.23 -51.82
C SER A 54 -37.46 13.85 -53.03
N LYS A 55 -37.93 12.86 -53.81
CA LYS A 55 -37.29 12.43 -55.08
C LYS A 55 -37.06 13.60 -56.04
N LYS A 56 -37.96 14.59 -56.05
CA LYS A 56 -37.85 15.81 -56.88
C LYS A 56 -36.68 16.69 -56.45
N ALA A 57 -36.50 16.90 -55.15
CA ALA A 57 -35.38 17.68 -54.62
C ALA A 57 -34.04 16.96 -54.89
N LEU A 58 -34.00 15.63 -54.74
CA LEU A 58 -32.83 14.80 -55.07
C LEU A 58 -32.39 14.94 -56.53
N ARG A 59 -33.33 14.97 -57.48
CA ARG A 59 -33.03 15.20 -58.90
C ARG A 59 -32.57 16.63 -59.18
N LYS A 60 -33.15 17.63 -58.51
CA LYS A 60 -32.83 19.05 -58.74
C LYS A 60 -31.47 19.46 -58.15
N ASN A 61 -31.15 19.02 -56.93
CA ASN A 61 -29.99 19.51 -56.17
C ASN A 61 -29.21 18.38 -55.47
N PRO A 62 -28.74 17.34 -56.20
CA PRO A 62 -28.13 16.17 -55.57
C PRO A 62 -26.87 16.52 -54.75
N ARG A 63 -26.03 17.44 -55.25
CA ARG A 63 -24.81 17.87 -54.54
C ARG A 63 -25.10 18.51 -53.18
N ARG A 64 -26.02 19.47 -53.14
CA ARG A 64 -26.40 20.16 -51.89
C ARG A 64 -27.02 19.20 -50.87
N ILE A 65 -27.81 18.25 -51.34
CA ILE A 65 -28.42 17.23 -50.48
C ILE A 65 -27.35 16.30 -49.90
N ALA A 66 -26.43 15.80 -50.74
CA ALA A 66 -25.32 14.97 -50.29
C ALA A 66 -24.46 15.68 -49.23
N GLU A 67 -24.12 16.95 -49.46
CA GLU A 67 -23.33 17.74 -48.51
C GLU A 67 -24.05 17.97 -47.18
N LYS A 68 -25.35 18.32 -47.23
CA LYS A 68 -26.16 18.51 -46.02
C LYS A 68 -26.28 17.23 -45.21
N ALA A 69 -26.53 16.09 -45.87
CA ALA A 69 -26.62 14.79 -45.21
C ALA A 69 -25.27 14.35 -44.60
N ALA A 70 -24.18 14.49 -45.35
CA ALA A 70 -22.83 14.18 -44.86
C ALA A 70 -22.40 15.09 -43.70
N ARG A 71 -22.82 16.37 -43.70
CA ARG A 71 -22.58 17.28 -42.57
C ARG A 71 -23.36 16.84 -41.33
N ALA A 72 -24.65 16.58 -41.47
CA ALA A 72 -25.50 16.12 -40.36
C ALA A 72 -24.98 14.80 -39.76
N ALA A 73 -24.61 13.83 -40.59
CA ALA A 73 -24.01 12.57 -40.15
C ALA A 73 -22.71 12.76 -39.35
N ARG A 74 -21.83 13.67 -39.81
CA ARG A 74 -20.57 13.99 -39.12
C ARG A 74 -20.79 14.71 -37.79
N GLU A 75 -21.70 15.68 -37.74
CA GLU A 75 -22.05 16.41 -36.51
C GLU A 75 -22.66 15.46 -35.48
N LEU A 76 -23.59 14.59 -35.89
CA LEU A 76 -24.19 13.58 -35.02
C LEU A 76 -23.16 12.56 -34.52
N SER A 77 -22.24 12.11 -35.37
CA SER A 77 -21.16 11.18 -35.00
C SER A 77 -20.21 11.81 -33.96
N ARG A 78 -19.84 13.08 -34.15
CA ARG A 78 -19.01 13.83 -33.18
C ARG A 78 -19.75 14.01 -31.85
N ALA A 79 -21.02 14.38 -31.89
CA ALA A 79 -21.85 14.53 -30.69
C ALA A 79 -21.96 13.20 -29.92
N THR A 80 -22.16 12.09 -30.63
CA THR A 80 -22.23 10.73 -30.05
C THR A 80 -20.92 10.36 -29.37
N ARG A 81 -19.78 10.54 -30.04
CA ARG A 81 -18.45 10.28 -29.43
C ARG A 81 -18.21 11.14 -28.20
N LYS A 82 -18.51 12.44 -28.26
CA LYS A 82 -18.37 13.36 -27.12
C LYS A 82 -19.24 12.94 -25.95
N ALA A 83 -20.47 12.50 -26.20
CA ALA A 83 -21.38 12.05 -25.16
C ALA A 83 -20.90 10.75 -24.48
N ILE A 84 -20.35 9.81 -25.25
CA ILE A 84 -19.75 8.58 -24.71
C ILE A 84 -18.54 8.92 -23.84
N LEU A 85 -17.59 9.70 -24.35
CA LEU A 85 -16.38 10.09 -23.59
C LEU A 85 -16.73 10.81 -22.29
N ALA A 86 -17.69 11.74 -22.33
CA ALA A 86 -18.14 12.44 -21.12
C ALA A 86 -18.82 11.51 -20.10
N ALA A 87 -19.53 10.48 -20.57
CA ALA A 87 -20.13 9.47 -19.69
C ALA A 87 -19.07 8.55 -19.07
N GLU A 88 -18.08 8.12 -19.85
CA GLU A 88 -16.95 7.30 -19.40
C GLU A 88 -16.07 8.05 -18.39
N GLU A 89 -15.72 9.31 -18.68
CA GLU A 89 -14.96 10.16 -17.77
C GLU A 89 -15.70 10.34 -16.44
N LYS A 90 -17.00 10.62 -16.48
CA LYS A 90 -17.82 10.73 -15.28
C LYS A 90 -17.91 9.41 -14.51
N ALA A 91 -18.00 8.26 -15.21
CA ALA A 91 -18.00 6.95 -14.58
C ALA A 91 -16.65 6.65 -13.91
N ARG A 92 -15.54 6.99 -14.57
CA ARG A 92 -14.18 6.86 -14.02
C ARG A 92 -14.01 7.70 -12.77
N LEU A 93 -14.37 8.98 -12.80
CA LEU A 93 -14.26 9.88 -11.64
C LEU A 93 -15.09 9.37 -10.45
N LYS A 94 -16.29 8.84 -10.69
CA LYS A 94 -17.10 8.21 -9.64
C LYS A 94 -16.46 6.94 -9.07
N ALA A 95 -15.89 6.10 -9.92
CA ALA A 95 -15.20 4.89 -9.47
C ALA A 95 -13.93 5.21 -8.68
N GLU A 96 -13.20 6.25 -9.07
CA GLU A 96 -12.02 6.75 -8.35
C GLU A 96 -12.40 7.33 -7.00
N ALA A 97 -13.46 8.16 -6.93
CA ALA A 97 -13.99 8.66 -5.67
C ALA A 97 -14.38 7.53 -4.72
N ARG A 98 -15.11 6.52 -5.21
CA ARG A 98 -15.49 5.35 -4.41
C ARG A 98 -14.27 4.56 -3.90
N ARG A 99 -13.25 4.36 -4.73
CA ARG A 99 -12.01 3.70 -4.30
C ARG A 99 -11.27 4.51 -3.23
N ALA A 100 -11.25 5.84 -3.37
CA ALA A 100 -10.66 6.72 -2.37
C ALA A 100 -11.42 6.64 -1.03
N GLU A 101 -12.76 6.61 -1.07
CA GLU A 101 -13.60 6.41 0.12
C GLU A 101 -13.35 5.03 0.78
N GLU A 102 -13.31 3.96 -0.01
CA GLU A 102 -13.01 2.60 0.49
C GLU A 102 -11.59 2.51 1.08
N ALA A 103 -10.61 3.16 0.48
CA ALA A 103 -9.24 3.22 1.00
C ALA A 103 -9.15 4.02 2.31
N ALA A 104 -9.85 5.16 2.39
CA ALA A 104 -9.93 5.94 3.62
C ALA A 104 -10.61 5.15 4.75
N ALA A 105 -11.69 4.42 4.45
CA ALA A 105 -12.37 3.57 5.42
C ALA A 105 -11.46 2.44 5.95
N ARG A 106 -10.68 1.78 5.07
CA ARG A 106 -9.70 0.77 5.47
C ARG A 106 -8.60 1.35 6.35
N ALA A 107 -8.04 2.50 5.97
CA ALA A 107 -7.01 3.18 6.76
C ALA A 107 -7.51 3.57 8.15
N ALA A 108 -8.77 4.03 8.25
CA ALA A 108 -9.40 4.33 9.54
C ALA A 108 -9.59 3.08 10.41
N ALA A 109 -10.00 1.95 9.81
CA ALA A 109 -10.13 0.68 10.51
C ALA A 109 -8.78 0.17 11.04
N GLU A 110 -7.74 0.17 10.21
CA GLU A 110 -6.38 -0.22 10.61
C GLU A 110 -5.82 0.68 11.73
N ALA A 111 -6.09 1.99 11.66
CA ALA A 111 -5.68 2.93 12.71
C ALA A 111 -6.39 2.64 14.04
N ALA A 112 -7.68 2.27 14.00
CA ALA A 112 -8.43 1.89 15.19
C ALA A 112 -7.91 0.57 15.80
N GLU A 113 -7.57 -0.42 14.97
CA GLU A 113 -6.97 -1.68 15.40
C GLU A 113 -5.60 -1.44 16.07
N ARG A 114 -4.70 -0.69 15.44
CA ARG A 114 -3.40 -0.34 16.04
C ARG A 114 -3.54 0.43 17.34
N ALA A 115 -4.54 1.32 17.45
CA ALA A 115 -4.80 2.02 18.70
C ALA A 115 -5.33 1.08 19.80
N ALA A 116 -6.10 0.05 19.45
CA ALA A 116 -6.55 -0.97 20.39
C ALA A 116 -5.38 -1.87 20.86
N GLU A 117 -4.51 -2.29 19.94
CA GLU A 117 -3.28 -3.03 20.24
C GLU A 117 -2.32 -2.24 21.12
N ALA A 118 -2.09 -0.96 20.83
CA ALA A 118 -1.25 -0.11 21.66
C ALA A 118 -1.77 0.00 23.11
N LYS A 119 -3.11 0.07 23.27
CA LYS A 119 -3.73 0.09 24.60
C LYS A 119 -3.58 -1.25 25.33
N SER A 120 -3.71 -2.38 24.63
CA SER A 120 -3.53 -3.70 25.25
C SER A 120 -2.07 -3.93 25.67
N LEU A 121 -1.11 -3.55 24.81
CA LEU A 121 0.32 -3.61 25.11
C LEU A 121 0.70 -2.73 26.31
N LYS A 122 0.16 -1.51 26.40
CA LYS A 122 0.40 -0.65 27.59
C LYS A 122 -0.12 -1.27 28.88
N LYS A 123 -1.30 -1.91 28.85
CA LYS A 123 -1.84 -2.64 30.01
C LYS A 123 -0.98 -3.86 30.38
N ALA A 124 -0.50 -4.60 29.39
CA ALA A 124 0.41 -5.72 29.61
C ALA A 124 1.73 -5.26 30.23
N ALA A 125 2.34 -4.20 29.68
CA ALA A 125 3.59 -3.63 30.19
C ALA A 125 3.46 -3.12 31.64
N THR A 126 2.37 -2.42 31.96
CA THR A 126 2.13 -1.94 33.34
C THR A 126 1.89 -3.09 34.33
N LYS A 127 1.20 -4.17 33.92
CA LYS A 127 1.04 -5.38 34.73
C LYS A 127 2.38 -6.08 34.96
N ALA A 128 3.20 -6.20 33.93
CA ALA A 128 4.53 -6.80 34.02
C ALA A 128 5.46 -6.00 34.94
N ALA A 129 5.49 -4.67 34.82
CA ALA A 129 6.26 -3.80 35.69
C ALA A 129 5.84 -3.94 37.17
N LYS A 130 4.53 -4.01 37.44
CA LYS A 130 4.03 -4.24 38.80
C LYS A 130 4.40 -5.62 39.35
N ALA A 131 4.47 -6.64 38.50
CA ALA A 131 4.92 -7.97 38.89
C ALA A 131 6.42 -8.00 39.19
N ALA A 132 7.25 -7.33 38.37
CA ALA A 132 8.68 -7.18 38.61
C ALA A 132 8.96 -6.50 39.97
N LEU A 133 8.32 -5.36 40.25
CA LEU A 133 8.46 -4.67 41.54
C LEU A 133 8.09 -5.53 42.75
N ARG A 134 7.09 -6.42 42.60
CA ARG A 134 6.72 -7.36 43.68
C ARG A 134 7.77 -8.46 43.86
N ALA A 135 8.29 -9.00 42.77
CA ALA A 135 9.34 -10.00 42.80
C ALA A 135 10.64 -9.43 43.40
N GLU A 136 11.00 -8.18 43.08
CA GLU A 136 12.13 -7.47 43.69
C GLU A 136 11.93 -7.30 45.20
N ALA A 137 10.77 -6.83 45.65
CA ALA A 137 10.48 -6.70 47.08
C ALA A 137 10.46 -8.04 47.84
N GLU A 138 10.00 -9.13 47.19
CA GLU A 138 10.06 -10.48 47.76
C GLU A 138 11.50 -10.99 47.84
N ALA A 139 12.33 -10.73 46.82
CA ALA A 139 13.75 -11.07 46.83
C ALA A 139 14.51 -10.31 47.93
N GLU A 140 14.27 -9.00 48.10
CA GLU A 140 14.88 -8.21 49.18
C GLU A 140 14.50 -8.74 50.57
N ARG A 141 13.25 -9.16 50.77
CA ARG A 141 12.80 -9.79 52.02
C ARG A 141 13.50 -11.12 52.27
N ALA A 142 13.64 -11.95 51.23
CA ALA A 142 14.34 -13.23 51.34
C ALA A 142 15.83 -13.04 51.69
N VAL A 143 16.50 -12.04 51.09
CA VAL A 143 17.89 -11.69 51.43
C VAL A 143 18.00 -11.20 52.87
N ALA A 144 17.08 -10.35 53.34
CA ALA A 144 17.07 -9.88 54.72
C ALA A 144 16.85 -11.03 55.73
N GLU A 145 15.96 -11.98 55.42
CA GLU A 145 15.71 -13.15 56.26
C GLU A 145 16.94 -14.08 56.32
N LEU A 146 17.65 -14.27 55.21
CA LEU A 146 18.91 -15.03 55.19
C LEU A 146 19.99 -14.34 56.03
N ALA A 147 20.15 -13.01 55.89
CA ALA A 147 21.11 -12.26 56.69
C ALA A 147 20.79 -12.32 58.20
N GLU A 148 19.52 -12.30 58.60
CA GLU A 148 19.12 -12.48 60.00
C GLU A 148 19.45 -13.90 60.51
N LYS A 149 19.23 -14.94 59.69
CA LYS A 149 19.59 -16.32 60.04
C LYS A 149 21.10 -16.50 60.17
N GLU A 150 21.88 -15.91 59.27
CA GLU A 150 23.35 -15.93 59.34
C GLU A 150 23.87 -15.20 60.60
N ALA A 151 23.29 -14.05 60.94
CA ALA A 151 23.64 -13.33 62.16
C ALA A 151 23.35 -14.16 63.42
N ARG A 152 22.17 -14.81 63.50
CA ARG A 152 21.84 -15.71 64.62
C ARG A 152 22.77 -16.92 64.69
N ALA A 153 23.11 -17.53 63.56
CA ALA A 153 24.04 -18.66 63.52
C ALA A 153 25.47 -18.24 63.93
N ALA A 154 25.90 -17.04 63.58
CA ALA A 154 27.20 -16.50 64.01
C ALA A 154 27.23 -16.22 65.52
N GLU A 155 26.13 -15.75 66.10
CA GLU A 155 25.98 -15.54 67.55
C GLU A 155 26.00 -16.89 68.31
N GLU A 156 25.28 -17.90 67.82
CA GLU A 156 25.29 -19.26 68.38
C GLU A 156 26.67 -19.93 68.25
N ALA A 157 27.38 -19.70 67.13
CA ALA A 157 28.75 -20.17 66.95
C ALA A 157 29.77 -19.45 67.86
N ALA A 158 29.57 -18.16 68.15
CA ALA A 158 30.39 -17.41 69.10
C ALA A 158 30.17 -17.90 70.54
N GLU A 159 28.92 -18.20 70.92
CA GLU A 159 28.58 -18.81 72.21
C GLU A 159 29.18 -20.24 72.33
N ALA A 160 29.14 -21.03 71.25
CA ALA A 160 29.80 -22.34 71.19
C ALA A 160 31.34 -22.25 71.23
N ALA A 161 31.93 -21.18 70.66
CA ALA A 161 33.38 -20.94 70.70
C ALA A 161 33.86 -20.51 72.10
N GLU A 162 33.03 -19.83 72.90
CA GLU A 162 33.35 -19.50 74.30
C GLU A 162 33.44 -20.73 75.22
N VAL A 163 32.82 -21.86 74.85
CA VAL A 163 32.91 -23.14 75.58
C VAL A 163 34.12 -23.98 75.12
N SER A 164 34.81 -23.58 74.04
CA SER A 164 35.91 -24.33 73.44
C SER A 164 37.21 -23.50 73.38
N LEU A 165 37.71 -23.09 74.55
CA LEU A 165 39.07 -22.54 74.70
C LEU A 165 39.90 -23.35 75.71
N THR A 166 40.18 -24.61 75.37
CA THR A 166 41.47 -25.28 75.68
C THR A 166 41.76 -26.29 74.57
N ASP A 167 42.50 -25.89 73.53
CA ASP A 167 43.80 -26.48 73.15
C ASP A 167 44.31 -25.90 71.81
N ALA A 168 45.61 -25.99 71.64
CA ALA A 168 46.52 -25.14 70.87
C ALA A 168 46.58 -25.30 69.32
N ALA A 169 46.80 -24.15 68.65
CA ALA A 169 47.91 -23.81 67.71
C ALA A 169 48.16 -24.65 66.41
N PRO A 170 49.07 -24.24 65.47
CA PRO A 170 48.69 -23.82 64.10
C PRO A 170 49.40 -24.60 62.97
N ALA A 171 49.00 -24.45 61.68
CA ALA A 171 49.91 -24.38 60.51
C ALA A 171 49.22 -24.48 59.12
N ALA A 172 49.85 -23.77 58.16
CA ALA A 172 50.12 -24.14 56.76
C ALA A 172 49.17 -23.67 55.62
N GLU A 173 49.74 -22.81 54.75
CA GLU A 173 49.41 -22.67 53.32
C GLU A 173 49.65 -24.00 52.56
N PRO A 174 49.04 -24.25 51.38
CA PRO A 174 49.68 -23.84 50.11
C PRO A 174 48.74 -23.54 48.92
N ALA A 175 49.38 -23.03 47.87
CA ALA A 175 48.91 -22.66 46.54
C ALA A 175 48.34 -23.78 45.64
N SER A 176 47.47 -23.40 44.68
CA SER A 176 47.42 -23.84 43.25
C SER A 176 46.05 -23.46 42.64
N ALA A 177 46.00 -22.60 41.63
CA ALA A 177 46.15 -22.87 40.19
C ALA A 177 44.91 -23.51 39.53
N VAL A 178 44.21 -22.75 38.69
CA VAL A 178 43.74 -23.19 37.35
C VAL A 178 43.38 -21.96 36.49
N GLU A 179 44.33 -21.59 35.64
CA GLU A 179 44.07 -20.96 34.34
C GLU A 179 43.72 -22.07 33.31
N GLY A 180 42.93 -21.70 32.30
CA GLY A 180 42.57 -22.54 31.14
C GLY A 180 41.07 -22.81 31.08
N ALA A 181 40.38 -22.78 29.95
CA ALA A 181 40.66 -22.51 28.55
C ALA A 181 39.27 -22.11 27.98
N GLU A 182 39.12 -21.30 26.94
CA GLU A 182 39.19 -21.80 25.58
C GLU A 182 39.40 -20.68 24.57
N ALA A 183 40.27 -20.98 23.64
CA ALA A 183 40.52 -20.26 22.42
C ALA A 183 39.36 -20.43 21.43
N GLY A 184 38.93 -19.33 20.83
CA GLY A 184 38.13 -19.30 19.60
C GLY A 184 38.84 -18.51 18.51
N ARG A 185 39.75 -19.19 17.81
CA ARG A 185 40.54 -18.75 16.65
C ARG A 185 39.65 -18.68 15.39
N ALA A 186 39.63 -17.56 14.66
CA ALA A 186 39.36 -17.56 13.21
C ALA A 186 39.84 -16.26 12.54
N VAL A 187 41.00 -16.30 11.89
CA VAL A 187 41.19 -16.23 10.41
C VAL A 187 41.02 -14.82 9.85
N ALA A 188 42.15 -14.12 9.73
CA ALA A 188 42.34 -13.13 8.70
C ALA A 188 42.65 -13.86 7.37
N ASP A 189 42.11 -13.28 6.30
CA ASP A 189 42.27 -13.60 4.88
C ASP A 189 41.19 -14.49 4.25
N ALA A 190 40.57 -13.92 3.19
CA ALA A 190 39.55 -14.44 2.27
C ALA A 190 38.06 -14.38 2.69
N ALA A 191 37.42 -13.21 2.49
CA ALA A 191 36.09 -13.11 1.86
C ALA A 191 35.72 -11.64 1.65
N SER A 192 35.94 -11.12 0.44
CA SER A 192 35.57 -9.77 -0.01
C SER A 192 34.04 -9.56 -0.14
N ASP A 193 33.24 -10.25 0.67
CA ASP A 193 31.76 -10.33 0.59
C ASP A 193 31.11 -10.26 1.99
N GLU A 194 31.80 -10.70 3.06
CA GLU A 194 31.28 -10.60 4.44
C GLU A 194 31.61 -9.24 5.11
N GLY A 195 32.66 -8.56 4.64
CA GLY A 195 33.03 -7.22 5.09
C GLY A 195 31.94 -6.20 4.81
N GLU A 196 31.37 -6.22 3.61
CA GLU A 196 30.32 -5.28 3.21
C GLU A 196 29.06 -5.46 4.05
N SER A 197 28.67 -6.70 4.35
CA SER A 197 27.52 -6.98 5.23
C SER A 197 27.72 -6.44 6.66
N SER A 198 28.94 -6.56 7.20
CA SER A 198 29.27 -6.03 8.54
C SER A 198 29.35 -4.50 8.58
N GLU A 199 29.90 -3.87 7.54
CA GLU A 199 29.90 -2.41 7.37
C GLU A 199 28.48 -1.86 7.19
N LEU A 200 27.63 -2.54 6.42
CA LEU A 200 26.22 -2.20 6.24
C LEU A 200 25.43 -2.36 7.55
N ALA A 201 25.78 -3.33 8.39
CA ALA A 201 25.14 -3.53 9.69
C ALA A 201 25.45 -2.39 10.68
N ALA A 202 26.62 -1.73 10.56
CA ALA A 202 26.99 -0.58 11.36
C ALA A 202 26.20 0.70 10.99
N LEU A 203 25.73 0.80 9.74
CA LEU A 203 24.98 1.96 9.25
C LEU A 203 23.59 2.09 9.91
N THR A 204 23.11 3.32 9.98
CA THR A 204 21.74 3.63 10.41
C THR A 204 20.72 3.30 9.31
N VAL A 205 19.45 3.13 9.69
CA VAL A 205 18.37 2.85 8.73
C VAL A 205 18.23 3.95 7.67
N ALA A 206 18.53 5.20 8.03
CA ALA A 206 18.46 6.33 7.10
C ALA A 206 19.55 6.23 6.01
N GLU A 207 20.78 5.90 6.38
CA GLU A 207 21.92 5.72 5.47
C GLU A 207 21.72 4.53 4.55
N LEU A 208 21.20 3.41 5.07
CA LEU A 208 20.86 2.24 4.27
C LEU A 208 19.79 2.56 3.22
N ARG A 209 18.77 3.37 3.55
CA ARG A 209 17.75 3.80 2.59
C ARG A 209 18.28 4.78 1.55
N ALA A 210 19.23 5.64 1.92
CA ALA A 210 19.90 6.52 0.96
C ALA A 210 20.69 5.70 -0.05
N ARG A 211 21.50 4.74 0.42
CA ARG A 211 22.30 3.84 -0.43
C ARG A 211 21.42 2.97 -1.33
N ALA A 212 20.28 2.49 -0.85
CA ALA A 212 19.29 1.76 -1.67
C ALA A 212 18.66 2.63 -2.77
N ARG A 213 18.47 3.94 -2.52
CA ARG A 213 17.99 4.89 -3.53
C ARG A 213 19.06 5.13 -4.60
N ASP A 214 20.31 5.30 -4.18
CA ASP A 214 21.44 5.54 -5.09
C ASP A 214 21.71 4.30 -5.97
N ALA A 215 21.48 3.10 -5.44
CA ALA A 215 21.50 1.84 -6.18
C ALA A 215 20.23 1.59 -7.04
N GLY A 216 19.27 2.52 -7.08
CA GLY A 216 18.05 2.42 -7.89
C GLY A 216 17.06 1.34 -7.43
N ARG A 217 17.20 0.82 -6.20
CA ARG A 217 16.28 -0.19 -5.65
C ARG A 217 14.95 0.48 -5.28
N THR A 218 13.84 -0.22 -5.46
CA THR A 218 12.49 0.27 -5.10
C THR A 218 11.92 -0.55 -3.94
N GLY A 219 10.93 -0.02 -3.20
CA GLY A 219 10.30 -0.74 -2.09
C GLY A 219 11.07 -0.75 -0.75
N TYR A 220 12.26 -0.15 -0.68
CA TYR A 220 13.10 -0.09 0.53
C TYR A 220 12.47 0.67 1.72
N SER A 221 11.44 1.49 1.49
CA SER A 221 10.79 2.27 2.55
C SER A 221 10.05 1.43 3.58
N ARG A 222 9.63 0.21 3.20
CA ARG A 222 8.89 -0.72 4.06
C ARG A 222 9.77 -1.76 4.74
N LEU A 223 11.06 -1.79 4.40
CA LEU A 223 12.00 -2.78 4.92
C LEU A 223 12.57 -2.34 6.27
N ASN A 224 12.78 -3.33 7.15
CA ASN A 224 13.47 -3.16 8.41
C ASN A 224 15.01 -3.18 8.21
N LYS A 225 15.79 -2.87 9.26
CA LYS A 225 17.26 -2.76 9.14
C LYS A 225 17.92 -4.03 8.58
N ALA A 226 17.53 -5.20 9.08
CA ALA A 226 18.08 -6.49 8.61
C ALA A 226 17.74 -6.76 7.13
N GLN A 227 16.51 -6.48 6.72
CA GLN A 227 16.06 -6.61 5.33
C GLN A 227 16.74 -5.61 4.39
N LEU A 228 17.08 -4.41 4.88
CA LEU A 228 17.83 -3.42 4.11
C LEU A 228 19.29 -3.84 3.90
N VAL A 229 19.93 -4.43 4.93
CA VAL A 229 21.27 -5.01 4.80
C VAL A 229 21.26 -6.17 3.81
N ALA A 230 20.30 -7.09 3.92
CA ALA A 230 20.18 -8.24 3.01
C ALA A 230 19.82 -7.86 1.55
N LEU A 231 19.32 -6.65 1.30
CA LEU A 231 19.01 -6.15 -0.04
C LEU A 231 20.21 -5.42 -0.68
N LEU A 232 21.20 -5.04 0.14
CA LEU A 232 22.39 -4.27 -0.25
C LEU A 232 23.69 -5.06 -0.19
N ALA A 233 23.72 -6.18 0.53
CA ALA A 233 24.68 -7.27 0.33
C ALA A 233 24.38 -7.97 -1.00
#